data_AF-G9MYE8-F1
#
_entry.id   AF-G9MYE8-F1
#
_cell.length_a   1.000
_cell.length_b   1.000
_cell.length_c   1.000
_cell.angle_alpha   90.00
_cell.angle_beta   90.00
_cell.angle_gamma   90.00
#
_symmetry.space_group_name_H-M   'P 1'
#
loop_
_entity.id
_entity.type
_entity.pdbx_description
1 polymer ?
#
loop_
_entity_poly.entity_id
_entity_poly.type
_entity_poly.pdbx_seq_one_letter_code
_entity_poly.pdbx_strand_id
1 'polypeptide(L)'
;DPSVSQMIEQPDTRPISQEQLVAEVKGIYAGLVMVESKCIEVDNAQSANKGSHSPQQLTDEQWQALIALHRTLLQEHHDFLLASQHPSASPALRRLASKYAMPARMWRHGIHSFLELLRHRLPLSLEHMLSFIYIAYSMMALLYETVPAFEDTWIECLGDLGRYRKAIEDDDIRDREIWTAVSRYWYLKASDKLPTTGRLYHHLAILARPNALQQTYYYTKSLC
;
A
#
# COMPACT_ATOMS: atom_id res chain seq x y z
N ASP A 1 -32.22 -37.22 -25.59
CA ASP A 1 -31.44 -37.12 -24.35
C ASP A 1 -30.77 -35.77 -24.20
N PRO A 2 -31.28 -34.89 -23.32
CA PRO A 2 -30.51 -33.75 -22.87
C PRO A 2 -29.61 -34.23 -21.71
N SER A 3 -28.32 -34.25 -21.98
CA SER A 3 -27.27 -34.42 -20.95
C SER A 3 -27.35 -33.24 -19.99
N VAL A 4 -27.93 -33.46 -18.82
CA VAL A 4 -27.88 -32.51 -17.70
C VAL A 4 -26.44 -32.49 -17.22
N SER A 5 -25.77 -31.35 -17.39
CA SER A 5 -24.44 -31.10 -16.85
C SER A 5 -24.52 -31.26 -15.33
N GLN A 6 -23.94 -32.35 -14.80
CA GLN A 6 -23.83 -32.60 -13.37
C GLN A 6 -23.01 -31.47 -12.74
N MET A 7 -23.65 -30.65 -11.91
CA MET A 7 -22.95 -29.72 -11.03
C MET A 7 -22.15 -30.55 -10.02
N ILE A 8 -20.83 -30.41 -10.05
CA ILE A 8 -19.93 -31.07 -9.10
C ILE A 8 -20.15 -30.42 -7.73
N GLU A 9 -20.56 -31.22 -6.73
CA GLU A 9 -20.67 -30.76 -5.34
C GLU A 9 -19.32 -30.24 -4.84
N GLN A 10 -19.33 -29.11 -4.14
CA GLN A 10 -18.12 -28.58 -3.52
C GLN A 10 -17.58 -29.62 -2.52
N PRO A 11 -16.28 -29.93 -2.55
CA PRO A 11 -15.69 -30.83 -1.57
C PRO A 11 -15.87 -30.28 -0.17
N ASP A 12 -16.28 -31.13 0.77
CA ASP A 12 -16.42 -30.80 2.18
C ASP A 12 -15.10 -30.23 2.73
N THR A 13 -15.07 -28.91 2.90
CA THR A 13 -13.95 -28.24 3.57
C THR A 13 -14.28 -28.15 5.05
N ARG A 14 -13.49 -28.84 5.90
CA ARG A 14 -13.64 -28.72 7.35
C ARG A 14 -13.36 -27.26 7.73
N PRO A 15 -14.26 -26.57 8.45
CA PRO A 15 -14.02 -25.20 8.86
C PRO A 15 -12.79 -25.12 9.77
N ILE A 16 -11.94 -24.10 9.55
CA ILE A 16 -10.73 -23.88 10.34
C ILE A 16 -11.09 -23.70 11.82
N SER A 17 -10.39 -24.42 12.70
CA SER A 17 -10.60 -24.26 14.14
C SER A 17 -9.98 -22.96 14.64
N GLN A 18 -10.48 -22.45 15.76
CA GLN A 18 -9.93 -21.23 16.36
C GLN A 18 -8.45 -21.41 16.78
N GLU A 19 -8.07 -22.60 17.25
CA GLU A 19 -6.70 -22.92 17.61
C GLU A 19 -5.76 -22.93 16.41
N GLN A 20 -6.21 -23.53 15.29
CA GLN A 20 -5.47 -23.53 14.03
C GLN A 20 -5.27 -22.10 13.52
N LEU A 21 -6.31 -21.27 13.56
CA LEU A 21 -6.22 -19.88 13.13
C LEU A 21 -5.26 -19.06 14.02
N VAL A 22 -5.26 -19.31 15.33
CA VAL A 22 -4.30 -18.67 16.25
C VAL A 22 -2.86 -19.09 15.94
N ALA A 23 -2.63 -20.37 15.65
CA ALA A 23 -1.31 -20.86 15.27
C ALA A 23 -0.85 -20.24 13.94
N GLU A 24 -1.74 -20.16 12.95
CA GLU A 24 -1.48 -19.57 11.64
C GLU A 24 -1.10 -18.09 11.75
N VAL A 25 -1.91 -17.27 12.45
CA VAL A 25 -1.63 -15.85 12.64
C VAL A 25 -0.29 -15.62 13.35
N LYS A 26 0.09 -16.50 14.30
CA LYS A 26 1.40 -16.42 14.96
C LYS A 26 2.55 -16.75 13.99
N GLY A 27 2.38 -17.76 13.14
CA GLY A 27 3.36 -18.15 12.13
C GLY A 27 3.60 -17.01 11.12
N ILE A 28 2.51 -16.48 10.55
CA ILE A 28 2.56 -15.34 9.62
C ILE A 28 3.21 -14.13 10.29
N TYR A 29 2.82 -13.79 11.53
CA TYR A 29 3.41 -12.65 12.23
C TYR A 29 4.93 -12.78 12.41
N ALA A 30 5.42 -13.99 12.72
CA ALA A 30 6.86 -14.24 12.83
C ALA A 30 7.57 -14.04 11.48
N GLY A 31 7.00 -14.57 10.38
CA GLY A 31 7.48 -14.36 9.01
C GLY A 31 7.54 -12.88 8.65
N LEU A 32 6.41 -12.18 8.81
CA LEU A 32 6.27 -10.74 8.58
C LEU A 32 7.35 -9.93 9.29
N VAL A 33 7.57 -10.15 10.60
CA VAL A 33 8.57 -9.40 11.37
C VAL A 33 9.98 -9.64 10.85
N MET A 34 10.31 -10.85 10.42
CA MET A 34 11.62 -11.15 9.83
C MET A 34 11.82 -10.39 8.51
N VAL A 35 10.83 -10.45 7.61
CA VAL A 35 10.90 -9.77 6.31
C VAL A 35 10.91 -8.25 6.49
N GLU A 36 10.08 -7.71 7.38
CA GLU A 36 10.05 -6.27 7.69
C GLU A 36 11.39 -5.77 8.22
N SER A 37 11.99 -6.52 9.16
CA SER A 37 13.31 -6.20 9.68
C SER A 37 14.35 -6.17 8.56
N LYS A 38 14.25 -7.08 7.59
CA LYS A 38 15.16 -7.11 6.45
C LYS A 38 14.97 -5.94 5.50
N CYS A 39 13.72 -5.56 5.18
CA CYS A 39 13.41 -4.35 4.41
C CYS A 39 14.05 -3.12 5.06
N ILE A 40 13.83 -2.93 6.37
CA ILE A 40 14.36 -1.79 7.12
C ILE A 40 15.89 -1.76 7.09
N GLU A 41 16.54 -2.88 7.35
CA GLU A 41 18.01 -3.00 7.32
C GLU A 41 18.57 -2.60 5.96
N VAL A 42 18.02 -3.16 4.89
CA VAL A 42 18.52 -2.94 3.52
C VAL A 42 18.22 -1.53 3.03
N ASP A 43 17.02 -1.00 3.25
CA ASP A 43 16.65 0.38 2.89
C ASP A 43 17.56 1.41 3.59
N ASN A 44 17.85 1.18 4.88
CA ASN A 44 18.74 2.05 5.65
C ASN A 44 20.18 1.98 5.12
N ALA A 45 20.68 0.78 4.81
CA ALA A 45 22.02 0.62 4.23
C ALA A 45 22.13 1.34 2.87
N GLN A 46 21.12 1.20 2.00
CA GLN A 46 21.09 1.87 0.70
C GLN A 46 20.95 3.39 0.80
N SER A 47 20.26 3.86 1.84
CA SER A 47 20.12 5.29 2.15
C SER A 47 21.38 5.90 2.74
N ALA A 48 22.13 5.16 3.57
CA ALA A 48 23.39 5.61 4.16
C ALA A 48 24.53 5.74 3.13
N ASN A 49 24.53 4.87 2.10
CA ASN A 49 25.48 4.91 0.98
C ASN A 49 25.36 6.18 0.09
N LYS A 50 24.50 7.14 0.43
CA LYS A 50 24.38 8.45 -0.25
C LYS A 50 25.55 9.39 0.06
N GLY A 51 26.23 9.22 1.21
CA GLY A 51 27.26 10.15 1.68
C GLY A 51 28.69 9.87 1.17
N SER A 52 28.90 8.78 0.44
CA SER A 52 30.22 8.44 -0.11
C SER A 52 30.49 9.24 -1.39
N HIS A 53 31.76 9.56 -1.67
CA HIS A 53 32.20 10.31 -2.86
C HIS A 53 31.92 9.62 -4.21
N SER A 54 31.29 8.44 -4.18
CA SER A 54 30.83 7.67 -5.33
C SER A 54 29.61 6.85 -4.90
N PRO A 55 28.38 7.37 -5.07
CA PRO A 55 27.17 6.62 -4.74
C PRO A 55 27.18 5.32 -5.53
N GLN A 56 27.19 4.18 -4.82
CA GLN A 56 27.17 2.88 -5.48
C GLN A 56 25.84 2.78 -6.24
N GLN A 57 25.93 2.66 -7.56
CA GLN A 57 24.76 2.47 -8.41
C GLN A 57 24.31 1.02 -8.28
N LEU A 58 23.03 0.81 -7.99
CA LEU A 58 22.44 -0.52 -7.96
C LEU A 58 22.24 -1.04 -9.37
N THR A 59 22.55 -2.32 -9.59
CA THR A 59 22.24 -3.01 -10.84
C THR A 59 20.75 -3.33 -10.92
N ASP A 60 20.27 -3.66 -12.12
CA ASP A 60 18.88 -4.05 -12.32
C ASP A 60 18.52 -5.29 -11.48
N GLU A 61 19.40 -6.28 -11.39
CA GLU A 61 19.17 -7.47 -10.56
C GLU A 61 19.03 -7.11 -9.08
N GLN A 62 19.80 -6.13 -8.59
CA GLN A 62 19.70 -5.65 -7.23
C GLN A 62 18.39 -4.91 -6.99
N TRP A 63 17.94 -4.09 -7.95
CA TRP A 63 16.62 -3.46 -7.86
C TRP A 63 15.48 -4.48 -7.88
N GLN A 64 15.54 -5.47 -8.75
CA GLN A 64 14.54 -6.55 -8.80
C GLN A 64 14.51 -7.34 -7.49
N ALA A 65 15.66 -7.59 -6.87
CA ALA A 65 15.73 -8.24 -5.56
C ALA A 65 15.07 -7.40 -4.45
N LEU A 66 15.27 -6.06 -4.47
CA LEU A 66 14.60 -5.16 -3.52
C LEU A 66 13.09 -5.13 -3.75
N ILE A 67 12.64 -5.04 -5.00
CA ILE A 67 11.22 -5.09 -5.34
C ILE A 67 10.60 -6.41 -4.87
N ALA A 68 11.28 -7.53 -5.10
CA ALA A 68 10.82 -8.85 -4.66
C ALA A 68 10.70 -8.91 -3.13
N LEU A 69 11.69 -8.38 -2.41
CA LEU A 69 11.66 -8.33 -0.94
C LEU A 69 10.47 -7.51 -0.41
N HIS A 70 10.24 -6.31 -0.98
CA HIS A 70 9.09 -5.48 -0.58
C HIS A 70 7.76 -6.13 -0.98
N ARG A 71 7.68 -6.78 -2.14
CA ARG A 71 6.49 -7.55 -2.54
C ARG A 71 6.17 -8.67 -1.54
N THR A 72 7.18 -9.39 -1.06
CA THR A 72 7.01 -10.40 -0.01
C THR A 72 6.50 -9.76 1.28
N LEU A 73 7.06 -8.62 1.71
CA LEU A 73 6.56 -7.93 2.90
C LEU A 73 5.08 -7.53 2.77
N LEU A 74 4.69 -7.03 1.60
CA LEU A 74 3.30 -6.68 1.33
C LEU A 74 2.36 -7.90 1.38
N GLN A 75 2.82 -9.05 0.87
CA GLN A 75 2.07 -10.31 0.92
C GLN A 75 1.90 -10.80 2.37
N GLU A 76 2.96 -10.79 3.17
CA GLU A 76 2.89 -11.19 4.59
C GLU A 76 1.92 -10.31 5.39
N HIS A 77 1.92 -8.99 5.13
CA HIS A 77 0.93 -8.09 5.71
C HIS A 77 -0.50 -8.43 5.29
N HIS A 78 -0.72 -8.72 4.01
CA HIS A 78 -2.02 -9.12 3.49
C HIS A 78 -2.51 -10.41 4.15
N ASP A 79 -1.66 -11.42 4.25
CA ASP A 79 -2.00 -12.71 4.85
C ASP A 79 -2.29 -12.57 6.35
N PHE A 80 -1.52 -11.74 7.06
CA PHE A 80 -1.79 -11.43 8.46
C PHE A 80 -3.15 -10.73 8.64
N LEU A 81 -3.46 -9.76 7.78
CA LEU A 81 -4.71 -9.01 7.84
C LEU A 81 -5.90 -9.91 7.52
N LEU A 82 -5.84 -10.72 6.47
CA LEU A 82 -6.88 -11.70 6.14
C LEU A 82 -7.10 -12.72 7.27
N ALA A 83 -6.03 -13.32 7.78
CA ALA A 83 -6.13 -14.33 8.83
C ALA A 83 -6.66 -13.72 10.14
N SER A 84 -6.20 -12.53 10.52
CA SER A 84 -6.67 -11.86 11.73
C SER A 84 -8.12 -11.39 11.64
N GLN A 85 -8.60 -11.00 10.44
CA GLN A 85 -9.99 -10.57 10.21
C GLN A 85 -10.93 -11.69 9.77
N HIS A 86 -10.46 -12.93 9.68
CA HIS A 86 -11.25 -14.09 9.27
C HIS A 86 -12.56 -14.22 10.08
N PRO A 87 -13.67 -14.70 9.49
CA PRO A 87 -14.95 -14.88 10.21
C PRO A 87 -14.82 -15.66 11.53
N SER A 88 -14.04 -16.75 11.53
CA SER A 88 -13.76 -17.57 12.73
C SER A 88 -12.78 -16.93 13.74
N ALA A 89 -12.21 -15.76 13.45
CA ALA A 89 -11.28 -15.08 14.34
C ALA A 89 -12.00 -14.53 15.57
N SER A 90 -11.47 -14.85 16.76
CA SER A 90 -11.95 -14.27 18.01
C SER A 90 -11.76 -12.74 18.04
N PRO A 91 -12.54 -12.01 18.86
CA PRO A 91 -12.36 -10.57 19.01
C PRO A 91 -10.93 -10.17 19.43
N ALA A 92 -10.25 -11.00 20.22
CA ALA A 92 -8.86 -10.76 20.62
C ALA A 92 -7.90 -10.86 19.43
N LEU A 93 -8.12 -11.82 18.55
CA LEU A 93 -7.30 -12.02 17.34
C LEU A 93 -7.50 -10.88 16.33
N ARG A 94 -8.75 -10.49 16.09
CA ARG A 94 -9.10 -9.36 15.20
C ARG A 94 -8.45 -8.05 15.62
N ARG A 95 -8.37 -7.79 16.93
CA ARG A 95 -7.73 -6.58 17.48
C ARG A 95 -6.21 -6.54 17.30
N LEU A 96 -5.55 -7.64 16.94
CA LEU A 96 -4.09 -7.66 16.78
C LEU A 96 -3.62 -6.74 15.65
N ALA A 97 -4.37 -6.65 14.56
CA ALA A 97 -4.03 -5.76 13.44
C ALA A 97 -3.90 -4.29 13.90
N SER A 98 -4.86 -3.79 14.69
CA SER A 98 -4.79 -2.45 15.27
C SER A 98 -3.73 -2.36 16.38
N LYS A 99 -3.65 -3.36 17.27
CA LYS A 99 -2.68 -3.40 18.39
C LYS A 99 -1.24 -3.32 17.90
N TYR A 100 -0.93 -3.98 16.79
CA TYR A 100 0.40 -4.00 16.20
C TYR A 100 0.60 -2.93 15.12
N ALA A 101 -0.38 -2.04 14.94
CA ALA A 101 -0.36 -0.98 13.94
C ALA A 101 -0.04 -1.49 12.51
N MET A 102 -0.62 -2.62 12.13
CA MET A 102 -0.32 -3.30 10.86
C MET A 102 -0.46 -2.40 9.63
N PRO A 103 -1.55 -1.62 9.46
CA PRO A 103 -1.66 -0.72 8.29
C PRO A 103 -0.56 0.34 8.25
N ALA A 104 -0.25 0.96 9.40
CA ALA A 104 0.76 2.01 9.48
C ALA A 104 2.19 1.47 9.24
N ARG A 105 2.48 0.26 9.74
CA ARG A 105 3.76 -0.44 9.50
C ARG A 105 3.91 -0.82 8.03
N MET A 106 2.87 -1.41 7.44
CA MET A 106 2.84 -1.77 6.02
C MET A 106 3.11 -0.55 5.14
N TRP A 107 2.45 0.58 5.41
CA TRP A 107 2.71 1.82 4.68
C TRP A 107 4.16 2.29 4.88
N ARG A 108 4.61 2.41 6.14
CA ARG A 108 5.93 2.99 6.45
C ARG A 108 7.09 2.17 5.91
N HIS A 109 7.10 0.87 6.19
CA HIS A 109 8.23 -0.04 5.94
C HIS A 109 8.05 -0.88 4.67
N GLY A 110 6.81 -1.10 4.25
CA GLY A 110 6.52 -1.84 3.02
C GLY A 110 6.53 -0.95 1.79
N ILE A 111 6.05 0.30 1.88
CA ILE A 111 5.77 1.13 0.70
C ILE A 111 6.60 2.42 0.71
N HIS A 112 6.38 3.27 1.71
CA HIS A 112 6.88 4.64 1.73
C HIS A 112 8.42 4.71 1.79
N SER A 113 9.08 3.94 2.66
CA SER A 113 10.56 3.94 2.74
C SER A 113 11.21 3.59 1.40
N PHE A 114 10.67 2.58 0.72
CA PHE A 114 11.19 2.11 -0.55
C PHE A 114 10.87 3.05 -1.71
N LEU A 115 9.66 3.62 -1.75
CA LEU A 115 9.32 4.69 -2.70
C LEU A 115 10.26 5.88 -2.54
N GLU A 116 10.59 6.27 -1.31
CA GLU A 116 11.56 7.33 -1.08
C GLU A 116 12.95 6.92 -1.56
N LEU A 117 13.42 5.69 -1.29
CA LEU A 117 14.69 5.20 -1.82
C LEU A 117 14.74 5.31 -3.35
N LEU A 118 13.69 4.84 -4.03
CA LEU A 118 13.54 4.91 -5.48
C LEU A 118 13.51 6.36 -5.96
N ARG A 119 12.70 7.23 -5.35
CA ARG A 119 12.56 8.65 -5.72
C ARG A 119 13.89 9.40 -5.66
N HIS A 120 14.74 9.10 -4.68
CA HIS A 120 16.05 9.73 -4.53
C HIS A 120 17.08 9.28 -5.58
N ARG A 121 16.80 8.19 -6.32
CA ARG A 121 17.70 7.64 -7.36
C ARG A 121 17.20 7.96 -8.78
N LEU A 122 16.17 8.79 -8.92
CA LEU A 122 15.70 9.26 -10.22
C LEU A 122 16.80 10.09 -10.91
N PRO A 123 16.91 10.02 -12.26
CA PRO A 123 16.02 9.29 -13.17
C PRO A 123 16.34 7.79 -13.32
N LEU A 124 17.45 7.30 -12.78
CA LEU A 124 17.95 5.93 -13.02
C LEU A 124 17.04 4.83 -12.50
N SER A 125 16.23 5.11 -11.48
CA SER A 125 15.28 4.17 -10.87
C SER A 125 13.86 4.24 -11.45
N LEU A 126 13.61 5.02 -12.51
CA LEU A 126 12.26 5.32 -13.00
C LEU A 126 11.41 4.06 -13.27
N GLU A 127 11.92 3.14 -14.09
CA GLU A 127 11.23 1.89 -14.45
C GLU A 127 10.92 1.03 -13.21
N HIS A 128 11.87 0.96 -12.27
CA HIS A 128 11.72 0.24 -11.01
C HIS A 128 10.67 0.89 -10.11
N MET A 129 10.64 2.23 -10.08
CA MET A 129 9.65 3.01 -9.33
C MET A 129 8.25 2.83 -9.90
N LEU A 130 8.10 2.86 -11.23
CA LEU A 130 6.84 2.58 -11.91
C LEU A 130 6.34 1.18 -11.56
N SER A 131 7.18 0.16 -11.73
CA SER A 131 6.86 -1.23 -11.41
C SER A 131 6.40 -1.39 -9.96
N PHE A 132 7.14 -0.81 -9.01
CA PHE A 132 6.79 -0.91 -7.60
C PHE A 132 5.49 -0.18 -7.24
N ILE A 133 5.22 0.99 -7.83
CA ILE A 133 3.93 1.69 -7.65
C ILE A 133 2.77 0.80 -8.09
N TYR A 134 2.87 0.11 -9.22
CA TYR A 134 1.81 -0.81 -9.67
C TYR A 134 1.60 -1.99 -8.72
N ILE A 135 2.69 -2.56 -8.19
CA ILE A 135 2.61 -3.64 -7.17
C ILE A 135 1.91 -3.11 -5.91
N ALA A 136 2.36 -1.98 -5.37
CA ALA A 136 1.79 -1.40 -4.15
C ALA A 136 0.33 -1.01 -4.35
N TYR A 137 -0.03 -0.38 -5.49
CA TYR A 137 -1.40 0.00 -5.80
C TYR A 137 -2.32 -1.22 -5.90
N SER A 138 -1.87 -2.27 -6.58
CA SER A 138 -2.63 -3.52 -6.69
C SER A 138 -2.86 -4.17 -5.33
N MET A 139 -1.86 -4.16 -4.46
CA MET A 139 -2.01 -4.68 -3.09
C MET A 139 -2.98 -3.82 -2.26
N MET A 140 -2.89 -2.49 -2.34
CA MET A 140 -3.81 -1.61 -1.61
C MET A 140 -5.25 -1.75 -2.11
N ALA A 141 -5.45 -1.91 -3.42
CA ALA A 141 -6.76 -2.16 -4.00
C ALA A 141 -7.34 -3.51 -3.54
N LEU A 142 -6.50 -4.56 -3.51
CA LEU A 142 -6.90 -5.86 -2.98
C LEU A 142 -7.33 -5.75 -1.52
N LEU A 143 -6.54 -5.09 -0.66
CA LEU A 143 -6.89 -4.90 0.75
C LEU A 143 -8.15 -4.05 0.95
N TYR A 144 -8.38 -3.06 0.08
CA TYR A 144 -9.60 -2.28 0.06
C TYR A 144 -10.84 -3.17 -0.15
N GLU A 145 -10.73 -4.18 -1.01
CA GLU A 145 -11.81 -5.12 -1.31
C GLU A 145 -11.96 -6.24 -0.27
N THR A 146 -10.85 -6.75 0.27
CA THR A 146 -10.86 -7.96 1.11
C THR A 146 -10.81 -7.70 2.62
N VAL A 147 -10.34 -6.52 3.06
CA VAL A 147 -10.16 -6.17 4.48
C VAL A 147 -10.77 -4.80 4.79
N PRO A 148 -12.12 -4.68 4.85
CA PRO A 148 -12.81 -3.40 5.04
C PRO A 148 -12.62 -2.78 6.42
N ALA A 149 -12.08 -3.52 7.40
CA ALA A 149 -11.84 -3.03 8.76
C ALA A 149 -10.91 -1.79 8.82
N PHE A 150 -10.10 -1.56 7.78
CA PHE A 150 -9.17 -0.43 7.67
C PHE A 150 -9.39 0.37 6.39
N GLU A 151 -10.62 0.35 5.85
CA GLU A 151 -10.97 0.95 4.56
C GLU A 151 -10.44 2.38 4.40
N ASP A 152 -10.61 3.23 5.41
CA ASP A 152 -10.17 4.63 5.35
C ASP A 152 -8.66 4.76 5.15
N THR A 153 -7.87 3.84 5.73
CA THR A 153 -6.41 3.82 5.53
C THR A 153 -6.06 3.42 4.11
N TRP A 154 -6.73 2.41 3.55
CA TRP A 154 -6.48 1.94 2.19
C TRP A 154 -6.84 3.00 1.14
N ILE A 155 -7.96 3.70 1.33
CA ILE A 155 -8.39 4.81 0.47
C ILE A 155 -7.31 5.90 0.44
N GLU A 156 -6.77 6.29 1.60
CA GLU A 156 -5.74 7.32 1.67
C GLU A 156 -4.44 6.85 0.99
N CYS A 157 -3.98 5.62 1.25
CA CYS A 157 -2.81 5.02 0.59
C CYS A 157 -2.95 4.98 -0.94
N LEU A 158 -4.13 4.66 -1.47
CA LEU A 158 -4.40 4.66 -2.91
C LEU A 158 -4.32 6.08 -3.50
N GLY A 159 -4.78 7.09 -2.76
CA GLY A 159 -4.61 8.50 -3.10
C GLY A 159 -3.14 8.92 -3.14
N ASP A 160 -2.36 8.51 -2.14
CA ASP A 160 -0.93 8.79 -2.03
C ASP A 160 -0.13 8.13 -3.16
N LEU A 161 -0.39 6.86 -3.46
CA LEU A 161 0.26 6.15 -4.58
C LEU A 161 -0.05 6.82 -5.93
N GLY A 162 -1.28 7.28 -6.13
CA GLY A 162 -1.64 8.07 -7.30
C GLY A 162 -0.85 9.38 -7.41
N ARG A 163 -0.54 10.03 -6.27
CA ARG A 163 0.34 11.22 -6.27
C ARG A 163 1.78 10.90 -6.58
N TYR A 164 2.34 9.82 -6.04
CA TYR A 164 3.69 9.38 -6.40
C TYR A 164 3.79 9.15 -7.91
N ARG A 165 2.80 8.45 -8.49
CA ARG A 165 2.75 8.17 -9.93
C ARG A 165 2.61 9.42 -10.79
N LYS A 166 1.82 10.40 -10.33
CA LYS A 166 1.71 11.73 -10.97
C LYS A 166 3.03 12.52 -10.88
N ALA A 167 3.78 12.39 -9.79
CA ALA A 167 4.98 13.19 -9.54
C ALA A 167 6.19 12.75 -10.38
N ILE A 168 6.21 11.49 -10.84
CA ILE A 168 7.28 10.96 -11.69
C ILE A 168 7.06 11.19 -13.19
N GLU A 169 5.82 11.45 -13.62
CA GLU A 169 5.50 11.84 -15.00
C GLU A 169 5.55 13.36 -15.12
N ASP A 170 6.69 13.90 -15.55
CA ASP A 170 6.74 15.32 -15.92
C ASP A 170 6.45 15.53 -17.42
N ASP A 171 6.70 14.51 -18.27
CA ASP A 171 6.68 14.64 -19.73
C ASP A 171 5.38 14.15 -20.41
N ASP A 172 4.67 13.13 -19.90
CA ASP A 172 3.38 12.69 -20.49
C ASP A 172 2.18 13.36 -19.80
N ILE A 173 1.60 14.37 -20.47
CA ILE A 173 0.43 15.12 -20.00
C ILE A 173 -0.77 14.21 -19.70
N ARG A 174 -1.01 13.18 -20.51
CA ARG A 174 -2.17 12.29 -20.37
C ARG A 174 -2.04 11.42 -19.13
N ASP A 175 -0.86 10.87 -18.88
CA ASP A 175 -0.62 10.09 -17.66
C ASP A 175 -0.77 10.97 -16.40
N ARG A 176 -0.31 12.23 -16.46
CA ARG A 176 -0.53 13.19 -15.37
C ARG A 176 -2.01 13.45 -15.12
N GLU A 177 -2.82 13.62 -16.17
CA GLU A 177 -4.26 13.82 -16.04
C GLU A 177 -4.95 12.60 -15.42
N ILE A 178 -4.61 11.40 -15.90
CA ILE A 178 -5.14 10.14 -15.37
C ILE A 178 -4.83 10.01 -13.88
N TRP A 179 -3.56 10.13 -13.50
CA TRP A 179 -3.15 9.94 -12.10
C TRP A 179 -3.58 11.07 -11.18
N THR A 180 -3.76 12.29 -11.73
CA THR A 180 -4.44 13.38 -11.01
C THR A 180 -5.90 13.03 -10.73
N ALA A 181 -6.62 12.48 -11.71
CA ALA A 181 -8.01 12.08 -11.54
C ALA A 181 -8.14 10.91 -10.55
N VAL A 182 -7.30 9.88 -10.66
CA VAL A 182 -7.26 8.74 -9.73
C VAL A 182 -7.00 9.21 -8.31
N SER A 183 -5.96 10.02 -8.10
CA SER A 183 -5.63 10.52 -6.76
C SER A 183 -6.74 11.39 -6.18
N ARG A 184 -7.31 12.29 -6.98
CA ARG A 184 -8.45 13.14 -6.57
C ARG A 184 -9.67 12.31 -6.19
N TYR A 185 -9.98 11.27 -6.96
CA TYR A 185 -11.08 10.36 -6.65
C TYR A 185 -10.94 9.75 -5.25
N TRP A 186 -9.76 9.22 -4.94
CA TRP A 186 -9.51 8.60 -3.64
C TRP A 186 -9.55 9.60 -2.49
N TYR A 187 -8.94 10.78 -2.62
CA TYR A 187 -9.00 11.78 -1.56
C TYR A 187 -10.37 12.39 -1.36
N LEU A 188 -11.17 12.57 -2.43
CA LEU A 188 -12.56 12.99 -2.29
C LEU A 188 -13.35 11.96 -1.47
N LYS A 189 -13.24 10.68 -1.86
CA LYS A 189 -13.87 9.57 -1.14
C LYS A 189 -13.42 9.51 0.33
N ALA A 190 -12.14 9.69 0.61
CA ALA A 190 -11.62 9.77 1.97
C ALA A 190 -12.21 10.95 2.75
N SER A 191 -12.28 12.12 2.11
CA SER A 191 -12.75 13.35 2.74
C SER A 191 -14.26 13.35 3.02
N ASP A 192 -15.04 12.61 2.24
CA ASP A 192 -16.46 12.40 2.49
C ASP A 192 -16.69 11.51 3.72
N LYS A 193 -15.79 10.55 3.96
CA LYS A 193 -15.84 9.64 5.13
C LYS A 193 -15.25 10.27 6.39
N LEU A 194 -14.17 11.05 6.23
CA LEU A 194 -13.41 11.68 7.31
C LEU A 194 -13.31 13.20 7.13
N PRO A 195 -14.44 13.94 7.25
CA PRO A 195 -14.49 15.37 6.91
C PRO A 195 -13.72 16.29 7.85
N THR A 196 -13.21 15.78 8.98
CA THR A 196 -12.37 16.53 9.93
C THR A 196 -10.88 16.30 9.71
N THR A 197 -10.50 15.46 8.75
CA THR A 197 -9.09 15.13 8.48
C THR A 197 -8.49 16.15 7.51
N GLY A 198 -7.96 17.25 8.04
CA GLY A 198 -7.42 18.37 7.26
C GLY A 198 -6.39 18.00 6.19
N ARG A 199 -5.54 16.99 6.44
CA ARG A 199 -4.51 16.54 5.47
C ARG A 199 -5.09 16.04 4.14
N LEU A 200 -6.30 15.47 4.14
CA LEU A 200 -6.98 15.02 2.91
C LEU A 200 -7.31 16.22 2.02
N TYR A 201 -7.82 17.30 2.61
CA TYR A 201 -8.09 18.55 1.90
C TYR A 201 -6.80 19.24 1.45
N HIS A 202 -5.73 19.18 2.25
CA HIS A 202 -4.42 19.67 1.83
C HIS A 202 -3.94 18.97 0.54
N HIS A 203 -4.10 17.65 0.44
CA HIS A 203 -3.75 16.91 -0.78
C HIS A 203 -4.67 17.23 -1.97
N LEU A 204 -5.98 17.40 -1.74
CA LEU A 204 -6.91 17.89 -2.76
C LEU A 204 -6.54 19.28 -3.27
N ALA A 205 -6.05 20.17 -2.41
CA ALA A 205 -5.57 21.48 -2.80
C ALA A 205 -4.36 21.37 -3.74
N ILE A 206 -3.37 20.52 -3.43
CA ILE A 206 -2.22 20.28 -4.32
C ILE A 206 -2.68 19.79 -5.71
N LEU A 207 -3.68 18.90 -5.75
CA LEU A 207 -4.24 18.33 -6.99
C LEU A 207 -5.18 19.27 -7.76
N ALA A 208 -5.60 20.38 -7.15
CA ALA A 208 -6.49 21.35 -7.78
C ALA A 208 -5.76 22.32 -8.73
N ARG A 209 -4.42 22.29 -8.78
CA ARG A 209 -3.66 23.12 -9.74
C ARG A 209 -4.06 22.81 -11.19
N PRO A 210 -4.18 23.83 -12.06
CA PRO A 210 -3.94 25.26 -11.82
C PRO A 210 -5.14 26.07 -11.26
N ASN A 211 -6.26 25.44 -10.89
CA ASN A 211 -7.47 26.14 -10.43
C ASN A 211 -7.27 26.79 -9.05
N ALA A 212 -7.03 28.11 -9.03
CA ALA A 212 -6.74 28.86 -7.81
C ALA A 212 -7.93 28.93 -6.82
N LEU A 213 -9.17 28.97 -7.33
CA LEU A 213 -10.36 29.01 -6.49
C LEU A 213 -10.54 27.68 -5.73
N GLN A 214 -10.42 26.56 -6.44
CA GLN A 214 -10.48 25.23 -5.82
C GLN A 214 -9.32 25.01 -4.84
N GLN A 215 -8.11 25.45 -5.18
CA GLN A 215 -6.98 25.42 -4.26
C GLN A 215 -7.28 26.16 -2.95
N THR A 216 -7.78 27.38 -3.04
CA THR A 216 -8.10 28.21 -1.88
C THR A 216 -9.18 27.54 -1.01
N TYR A 217 -10.25 27.03 -1.63
CA TYR A 217 -11.30 26.29 -0.92
C TYR A 217 -10.73 25.11 -0.13
N TYR A 218 -9.92 24.26 -0.76
CA TYR A 218 -9.37 23.08 -0.11
C TYR A 218 -8.32 23.41 0.95
N TYR A 219 -7.46 24.41 0.73
CA TYR A 219 -6.53 24.86 1.77
C TYR A 219 -7.27 25.42 2.98
N THR A 220 -8.32 26.21 2.79
CA THR A 220 -9.14 26.69 3.91
C THR A 220 -9.77 25.52 4.66
N LYS A 221 -10.35 24.53 3.95
CA LYS A 221 -10.88 23.31 4.59
C LYS A 221 -9.81 22.51 5.33
N SER A 222 -8.56 22.54 4.90
CA SER A 222 -7.48 21.82 5.59
C SER A 222 -7.11 22.40 6.96
N LEU A 223 -7.53 23.63 7.25
CA LEU A 223 -7.24 24.36 8.50
C LEU A 223 -8.42 24.38 9.48
N CYS A 224 -9.62 23.99 9.03
CA CYS A 224 -10.82 23.89 9.84
C CYS A 224 -10.93 22.51 10.49
#